data_AF-A0A1Y5HNA9-F1
#
_entry.id   AF-A0A1Y5HNA9-F1
#
_cell.length_a   1.000
_cell.length_b   1.000
_cell.length_c   1.000
_cell.angle_alpha   90.00
_cell.angle_beta   90.00
_cell.angle_gamma   90.00
#
_symmetry.space_group_name_H-M   'P 1'
#
loop_
_entity.id
_entity.type
_entity.pdbx_description
1 polymer ?
#
loop_
_entity_poly.entity_id
_entity_poly.type
_entity_poly.pdbx_seq_one_letter_code
_entity_poly.pdbx_strand_id
1 'polypeptide(L)'
;MSDHRITIRLKPDEYALLSEKAGRQALGSFIRELALDKAVERRNAVKPVPIKDHKALAQILAMLGQHRLVRAFKAADQQVSDGVRAADDETKLLIRDCHALLDRSRKLLIHALGLAER
;
A
#
# COMPACT_ATOMS: atom_id res chain seq x y z
N MET A 1 6.68 1.61 -39.49
CA MET A 1 7.68 2.13 -38.54
C MET A 1 8.78 1.09 -38.46
N SER A 2 9.99 1.41 -38.89
CA SER A 2 11.10 0.44 -38.91
C SER A 2 11.72 0.36 -37.51
N ASP A 3 11.59 -0.81 -36.87
CA ASP A 3 12.28 -1.11 -35.61
C ASP A 3 13.74 -1.44 -35.91
N HIS A 4 14.68 -0.82 -35.18
CA HIS A 4 16.11 -0.98 -35.40
C HIS A 4 16.76 -1.53 -34.15
N ARG A 5 17.44 -2.68 -34.28
CA ARG A 5 18.10 -3.36 -33.17
C ARG A 5 19.53 -2.86 -32.99
N ILE A 6 19.89 -2.52 -31.75
CA ILE A 6 21.26 -2.16 -31.37
C ILE A 6 21.89 -3.34 -30.60
N THR A 7 23.10 -3.73 -31.00
CA THR A 7 23.91 -4.74 -30.31
C THR A 7 25.20 -4.09 -29.82
N ILE A 8 25.48 -4.20 -28.52
CA ILE A 8 26.65 -3.61 -27.88
C ILE A 8 27.50 -4.75 -27.31
N ARG A 9 28.81 -4.71 -27.53
CA ARG A 9 29.75 -5.62 -26.86
C ARG A 9 30.20 -4.98 -25.56
N LEU A 10 29.99 -5.67 -24.44
CA LEU A 10 30.38 -5.24 -23.11
C LEU A 10 31.43 -6.21 -22.57
N LYS A 11 32.43 -5.68 -21.86
CA LYS A 11 33.32 -6.49 -21.04
C LYS A 11 32.54 -7.04 -19.83
N PRO A 12 33.02 -8.14 -19.21
CA PRO A 12 32.37 -8.70 -18.02
C PRO A 12 32.17 -7.66 -16.90
N ASP A 13 33.17 -6.82 -16.66
CA ASP A 13 33.13 -5.77 -15.61
C ASP A 13 32.09 -4.68 -15.92
N GLU A 14 32.01 -4.28 -17.19
CA GLU A 14 31.05 -3.27 -17.67
C GLU A 14 29.62 -3.80 -17.61
N TYR A 15 29.43 -5.09 -17.94
CA TYR A 15 28.13 -5.75 -17.83
C TYR A 15 27.66 -5.83 -16.38
N ALA A 16 28.55 -6.18 -15.46
CA ALA A 16 28.25 -6.24 -14.02
C ALA A 16 27.83 -4.86 -13.49
N LEU A 17 28.60 -3.81 -13.80
CA LEU A 17 28.29 -2.43 -13.43
C LEU A 17 26.93 -1.96 -13.97
N LEU A 18 26.62 -2.27 -15.24
CA LEU A 18 25.36 -1.89 -15.85
C LEU A 18 24.19 -2.70 -15.28
N SER A 19 24.39 -3.98 -14.97
CA SER A 19 23.36 -4.81 -14.38
C SER A 19 23.04 -4.39 -12.94
N GLU A 20 24.05 -3.99 -12.16
CA GLU A 20 23.86 -3.42 -10.83
C GLU A 20 23.08 -2.11 -10.89
N LYS A 21 23.47 -1.20 -11.81
CA LYS A 21 22.78 0.08 -12.00
C LYS A 21 21.35 -0.07 -12.53
N ALA A 22 21.09 -1.07 -13.38
CA ALA A 22 19.77 -1.35 -13.91
C ALA A 22 18.82 -1.95 -12.85
N GLY A 23 19.36 -2.64 -11.86
CA GLY A 23 18.59 -3.24 -10.76
C GLY A 23 17.51 -4.21 -11.27
N ARG A 24 16.23 -3.82 -11.16
CA ARG A 24 15.07 -4.61 -11.61
C ARG A 24 14.63 -4.34 -13.05
N GLN A 25 15.25 -3.39 -13.75
CA GLN A 25 14.89 -3.01 -15.11
C GLN A 25 15.65 -3.85 -16.14
N ALA A 26 15.02 -4.16 -17.27
CA ALA A 26 15.70 -4.80 -18.39
C ALA A 26 16.85 -3.91 -18.89
N LEU A 27 18.05 -4.48 -19.04
CA LEU A 27 19.28 -3.77 -19.38
C LEU A 27 19.12 -2.92 -20.66
N GLY A 28 18.43 -3.44 -21.68
CA GLY A 28 18.18 -2.71 -22.93
C GLY A 28 17.31 -1.46 -22.74
N SER A 29 16.30 -1.52 -21.86
CA SER A 29 15.49 -0.35 -21.52
C SER A 29 16.29 0.66 -20.70
N PHE A 30 17.09 0.19 -19.75
CA PHE A 30 17.97 1.05 -18.94
C PHE A 30 18.99 1.81 -19.80
N ILE A 31 19.68 1.10 -20.71
CA ILE A 31 20.64 1.71 -21.64
C ILE A 31 19.94 2.71 -22.58
N ARG A 32 18.74 2.38 -23.07
CA ARG A 32 17.96 3.27 -23.94
C ARG A 32 17.56 4.56 -23.22
N GLU A 33 17.10 4.47 -21.98
CA GLU A 33 16.74 5.64 -21.16
C GLU A 33 17.96 6.51 -20.86
N LEU A 34 19.10 5.88 -20.56
CA LEU A 34 20.38 6.57 -20.31
C LEU A 34 20.92 7.27 -21.57
N ALA A 35 20.88 6.61 -22.73
CA ALA A 35 21.47 7.12 -23.97
C ALA A 35 20.62 8.18 -24.68
N LEU A 36 19.30 8.16 -24.50
CA LEU A 36 18.39 9.12 -25.13
C LEU A 36 18.05 10.31 -24.23
N ASP A 37 18.75 10.45 -23.09
CA ASP A 37 18.54 11.47 -22.06
C ASP A 37 17.06 11.61 -21.64
N LYS A 38 16.29 10.53 -21.85
CA LYS A 38 14.95 10.34 -21.29
C LYS A 38 15.10 9.82 -19.86
N ALA A 39 16.02 10.42 -19.11
CA ALA A 39 16.06 10.38 -17.66
C ALA A 39 14.85 11.14 -17.13
N VAL A 40 13.65 10.62 -17.46
CA VAL A 40 12.43 10.88 -16.71
C VAL A 40 12.78 10.43 -15.30
N GLU A 41 12.95 11.43 -14.45
CA GLU A 41 13.08 11.40 -12.99
C GLU A 41 13.19 10.00 -12.42
N ARG A 42 14.37 9.70 -11.84
CA ARG A 42 14.63 8.53 -10.99
C ARG A 42 13.34 8.06 -10.34
N ARG A 43 12.69 7.04 -10.92
CA ARG A 43 11.50 6.44 -10.33
C ARG A 43 11.98 5.84 -9.03
N ASN A 44 11.61 6.52 -7.96
CA ASN A 44 11.99 6.21 -6.59
C ASN A 44 11.93 4.70 -6.39
N ALA A 45 13.03 4.19 -5.83
CA ALA A 45 13.25 2.79 -5.50
C ALA A 45 11.93 2.10 -5.13
N VAL A 46 11.52 1.12 -5.94
CA VAL A 46 10.43 0.21 -5.60
C VAL A 46 10.81 -0.42 -4.26
N LYS A 47 10.17 0.06 -3.19
CA LYS A 47 10.35 -0.41 -1.82
C LYS A 47 10.41 -1.95 -1.82
N PRO A 48 11.33 -2.57 -1.07
CA PRO A 48 11.43 -4.02 -1.04
C PRO A 48 10.11 -4.56 -0.50
N VAL A 49 9.48 -5.43 -1.29
CA VAL A 49 8.18 -5.99 -0.97
C VAL A 49 8.34 -7.01 0.17
N PRO A 50 7.60 -6.89 1.29
CA PRO A 50 7.31 -8.05 2.12
C PRO A 50 6.01 -8.68 1.60
N ILE A 51 6.13 -9.63 0.66
CA ILE A 51 4.98 -10.34 0.02
C ILE A 51 4.15 -11.10 1.07
N LYS A 52 4.73 -11.47 2.23
CA LYS A 52 4.01 -12.18 3.30
C LYS A 52 3.21 -11.25 4.22
N ASP A 53 3.80 -10.14 4.66
CA ASP A 53 3.15 -9.28 5.67
C ASP A 53 1.95 -8.53 5.09
N HIS A 54 2.00 -8.12 3.82
CA HIS A 54 0.87 -7.43 3.19
C HIS A 54 -0.38 -8.32 3.09
N LYS A 55 -0.20 -9.62 2.83
CA LYS A 55 -1.34 -10.55 2.79
C LYS A 55 -1.95 -10.75 4.17
N ALA A 56 -1.12 -10.92 5.20
CA ALA A 56 -1.58 -11.06 6.58
C ALA A 56 -2.28 -9.79 7.08
N LEU A 57 -1.71 -8.62 6.79
CA LEU A 57 -2.31 -7.32 7.13
C LEU A 57 -3.63 -7.07 6.39
N ALA A 58 -3.71 -7.42 5.11
CA ALA A 58 -4.96 -7.32 4.34
C ALA A 58 -6.02 -8.30 4.86
N GLN A 59 -5.63 -9.50 5.28
CA GLN A 59 -6.53 -10.46 5.91
C GLN A 59 -7.05 -9.94 7.26
N ILE A 60 -6.19 -9.37 8.09
CA ILE A 60 -6.60 -8.74 9.36
C ILE A 60 -7.58 -7.59 9.10
N LEU A 61 -7.30 -6.73 8.12
CA LEU A 61 -8.19 -5.62 7.75
C LEU A 61 -9.56 -6.13 7.26
N ALA A 62 -9.57 -7.17 6.42
CA ALA A 62 -10.80 -7.80 5.95
C ALA A 62 -11.59 -8.46 7.08
N MET A 63 -10.91 -9.20 7.97
CA MET A 63 -11.51 -9.82 9.15
C MET A 63 -12.12 -8.77 10.07
N LEU A 64 -11.41 -7.65 10.33
CA LEU A 64 -11.91 -6.56 11.16
C LEU A 64 -13.19 -5.95 10.58
N GLY A 65 -13.23 -5.71 9.25
CA GLY A 65 -14.41 -5.18 8.58
C GLY A 65 -15.59 -6.16 8.51
N GLN A 66 -15.33 -7.46 8.47
CA GLN A 66 -16.37 -8.50 8.40
C GLN A 66 -16.81 -9.03 9.77
N HIS A 67 -16.07 -8.71 10.84
CA HIS A 67 -16.32 -9.29 12.16
C HIS A 67 -17.71 -8.91 12.68
N ARG A 68 -18.44 -9.92 13.16
CA ARG A 68 -19.78 -9.78 13.76
C ARG A 68 -19.82 -8.69 14.84
N LEU A 69 -18.78 -8.59 15.68
CA LEU A 69 -18.76 -7.59 16.76
C LEU A 69 -18.72 -6.16 16.22
N VAL A 70 -17.96 -5.91 15.15
CA VAL A 70 -17.89 -4.56 14.54
C VAL A 70 -19.23 -4.19 13.91
N ARG A 71 -19.91 -5.16 13.27
CA ARG A 71 -21.28 -4.97 12.75
C ARG A 71 -22.30 -4.70 13.85
N ALA A 72 -22.27 -5.50 14.91
CA ALA A 72 -23.16 -5.33 16.05
C ALA A 72 -22.93 -4.00 16.77
N PHE A 73 -21.67 -3.58 16.90
CA PHE A 73 -21.29 -2.29 17.45
C PHE A 73 -21.82 -1.14 16.60
N LYS A 74 -21.63 -1.17 15.27
CA LYS A 74 -22.17 -0.15 14.36
C LYS A 74 -23.70 -0.06 14.43
N ALA A 75 -24.38 -1.20 14.53
CA ALA A 75 -25.83 -1.22 14.71
C ALA A 75 -26.25 -0.63 16.08
N ALA A 76 -25.51 -0.89 17.15
CA ALA A 76 -25.76 -0.32 18.47
C ALA A 76 -25.55 1.21 18.48
N ASP A 77 -24.47 1.70 17.86
CA ASP A 77 -24.22 3.13 17.67
C ASP A 77 -25.36 3.81 16.90
N GLN A 78 -25.80 3.20 15.80
CA GLN A 78 -26.93 3.71 15.01
C GLN A 78 -28.22 3.76 15.83
N GLN A 79 -28.55 2.70 16.59
CA GLN A 79 -29.73 2.67 17.46
C GLN A 79 -29.70 3.74 18.55
N VAL A 80 -28.53 4.04 19.09
CA VAL A 80 -28.35 5.11 20.08
C VAL A 80 -28.49 6.49 19.42
N SER A 81 -27.89 6.67 18.24
CA SER A 81 -27.96 7.92 17.47
C SER A 81 -29.37 8.24 16.97
N ASP A 82 -30.12 7.22 16.56
CA ASP A 82 -31.53 7.33 16.13
C ASP A 82 -32.50 7.49 17.31
N GLY A 83 -32.00 7.44 18.55
CA GLY A 83 -32.82 7.52 19.77
C GLY A 83 -33.68 6.28 20.03
N VAL A 84 -33.52 5.21 19.24
CA VAL A 84 -34.20 3.91 19.41
C VAL A 84 -33.79 3.25 20.72
N ARG A 85 -32.54 3.45 21.14
CA ARG A 85 -32.00 2.94 22.40
C ARG A 85 -31.58 4.10 23.30
N ALA A 86 -32.14 4.17 24.49
CA ALA A 86 -31.67 5.09 25.52
C ALA A 86 -30.23 4.73 25.92
N ALA A 87 -29.35 5.71 25.87
CA ALA A 87 -27.97 5.62 26.33
C ALA A 87 -27.68 6.84 27.21
N ASP A 88 -27.01 6.58 28.33
CA ASP A 88 -26.42 7.63 29.15
C ASP A 88 -25.22 8.27 28.44
N ASP A 89 -24.75 9.39 28.99
CA ASP A 89 -23.64 10.14 28.38
C ASP A 89 -22.31 9.39 28.47
N GLU A 90 -22.13 8.51 29.45
CA GLU A 90 -20.97 7.62 29.58
C GLU A 90 -20.94 6.61 28.43
N THR A 91 -22.07 5.99 28.10
CA THR A 91 -22.19 5.05 26.97
C THR A 91 -21.92 5.75 25.65
N LYS A 92 -22.43 6.97 25.46
CA LYS A 92 -22.15 7.76 24.24
C LYS A 92 -20.67 8.10 24.12
N LEU A 93 -19.99 8.41 25.23
CA LEU A 93 -18.55 8.63 25.25
C LEU A 93 -17.78 7.38 24.84
N LEU A 94 -18.14 6.23 25.43
CA LEU A 94 -17.50 4.94 25.13
C LEU A 94 -17.63 4.56 23.65
N ILE A 95 -18.81 4.81 23.05
CA ILE A 95 -19.05 4.58 21.62
C ILE A 95 -18.11 5.45 20.77
N ARG A 96 -17.97 6.74 21.10
CA ARG A 96 -17.05 7.66 20.40
C ARG A 96 -15.60 7.20 20.51
N ASP A 97 -15.17 6.75 21.68
CA ASP A 97 -13.81 6.23 21.89
C ASP A 97 -13.55 4.97 21.07
N CYS A 98 -14.53 4.07 20.97
CA CYS A 98 -14.47 2.91 20.10
C CYS A 98 -14.35 3.29 18.61
N HIS A 99 -15.08 4.32 18.14
CA HIS A 99 -14.93 4.83 16.78
C HIS A 99 -13.50 5.35 16.54
N ALA A 100 -12.97 6.15 17.46
CA ALA A 100 -11.63 6.71 17.36
C ALA A 100 -10.54 5.63 17.39
N LEU A 101 -10.73 4.54 18.14
CA LEU A 101 -9.82 3.40 18.15
C LEU A 101 -9.86 2.65 16.82
N LEU A 102 -11.06 2.30 16.33
CA LEU A 102 -11.24 1.57 15.07
C LEU A 102 -10.70 2.34 13.87
N ASP A 103 -10.91 3.66 13.83
CA ASP A 103 -10.38 4.53 12.78
C ASP A 103 -8.85 4.58 12.80
N ARG A 104 -8.24 4.73 13.98
CA ARG A 104 -6.78 4.67 14.14
C ARG A 104 -6.22 3.32 13.72
N SER A 105 -6.83 2.22 14.14
CA SER A 105 -6.41 0.87 13.73
C SER A 105 -6.50 0.68 12.21
N ARG A 106 -7.58 1.16 11.58
CA ARG A 106 -7.75 1.12 10.12
C ARG A 106 -6.67 1.93 9.41
N LYS A 107 -6.41 3.16 9.85
CA LYS A 107 -5.37 4.04 9.31
C LYS A 107 -3.98 3.42 9.36
N LEU A 108 -3.62 2.85 10.52
CA LEU A 108 -2.35 2.15 10.70
C LEU A 108 -2.22 0.96 9.75
N LEU A 109 -3.29 0.17 9.55
CA LEU A 109 -3.30 -0.96 8.63
C LEU A 109 -3.19 -0.53 7.16
N ILE A 110 -3.92 0.52 6.76
CA ILE A 110 -3.85 1.09 5.40
C ILE A 110 -2.44 1.61 5.10
N HIS A 111 -1.85 2.36 6.04
CA HIS A 111 -0.48 2.86 5.93
C HIS A 111 0.54 1.72 5.88
N ALA A 112 0.41 0.71 6.74
CA ALA A 112 1.29 -0.46 6.74
C ALA A 112 1.22 -1.27 5.43
N LEU A 113 0.06 -1.25 4.76
CA LEU A 113 -0.15 -1.86 3.44
C LEU A 113 0.36 -1.00 2.27
N GLY A 114 0.82 0.23 2.53
CA GLY A 114 1.23 1.17 1.48
C GLY A 114 0.08 1.63 0.58
N LEU A 115 -1.17 1.51 1.04
CA LEU A 115 -2.35 1.98 0.34
C LEU A 115 -2.55 3.48 0.65
N ALA A 116 -2.86 4.28 -0.37
CA ALA A 116 -3.26 5.66 -0.15
C ALA A 116 -4.66 5.69 0.48
N GLU A 117 -4.84 6.49 1.53
CA GLU A 117 -6.15 6.83 2.07
C GLU A 117 -6.99 7.49 0.96
N ARG A 118 -8.18 6.94 0.67
CA ARG A 118 -9.14 7.47 -0.29
C ARG A 118 -10.37 7.97 0.45
#